data_AF-A0A6D0IUH2-F1
#
_entry.id   AF-A0A6D0IUH2-F1
#
_cell.length_a   1.000
_cell.length_b   1.000
_cell.length_c   1.000
_cell.angle_alpha   90.00
_cell.angle_beta   90.00
_cell.angle_gamma   90.00
#
_symmetry.space_group_name_H-M   'P 1'
#
loop_
_entity.id
_entity.type
_entity.pdbx_description
1 polymer ?
#
loop_
_entity_poly.entity_id
_entity_poly.type
_entity_poly.pdbx_seq_one_letter_code
_entity_poly.pdbx_strand_id
1 'polypeptide(L)'
;MVHNNLQIDLNEPDLFLDSDSLSQLPKDLLTIPFLHDVLSEDFVFYYQNHADRLGIEGSIRRIVYEHDLTLKDKLFSSLLDQPAQAALWHDKQGHLSHYMVLIQRSGLSKLLEPLLFAATSDSQLSKTEISSIKINSETIPVYQLRYNGNNALMFATYQDKMLVFSSTDMLFKDDQQDTEATAIASDLLSGKKRWQASFGLEERAAEKTPVRQRIVVSARLLGFGYQRLMPSFAGVRFEMGNDGWHSF
;
A
#
# COMPACT_ATOMS: atom_id res chain seq x y z
N MET A 1 3.03 -16.35 -12.99
CA MET A 1 3.69 -17.45 -12.24
C MET A 1 3.88 -16.93 -10.83
N VAL A 2 3.75 -17.78 -9.82
CA VAL A 2 3.71 -17.34 -8.42
C VAL A 2 5.14 -17.07 -7.92
N HIS A 3 5.45 -15.83 -7.56
CA HIS A 3 6.81 -15.37 -7.24
C HIS A 3 6.84 -14.52 -5.97
N ASN A 4 6.95 -15.20 -4.83
CA ASN A 4 7.57 -14.79 -3.58
C ASN A 4 7.24 -15.84 -2.49
N ASN A 5 7.76 -15.67 -1.26
CA ASN A 5 7.51 -16.60 -0.14
C ASN A 5 6.02 -16.78 0.19
N LEU A 6 5.19 -15.79 -0.15
CA LEU A 6 3.76 -15.75 0.16
C LEU A 6 2.90 -16.50 -0.85
N GLN A 7 3.48 -16.91 -1.98
CA GLN A 7 2.77 -17.54 -3.07
C GLN A 7 1.69 -16.65 -3.72
N ILE A 8 1.94 -15.34 -3.81
CA ILE A 8 1.06 -14.37 -4.48
C ILE A 8 1.70 -13.82 -5.77
N ASP A 9 0.89 -13.38 -6.72
CA ASP A 9 1.36 -12.66 -7.91
C ASP A 9 1.15 -11.15 -7.72
N LEU A 10 2.24 -10.41 -7.51
CA LEU A 10 2.19 -8.98 -7.23
C LEU A 10 1.73 -8.12 -8.42
N ASN A 11 1.63 -8.67 -9.64
CA ASN A 11 1.02 -7.94 -10.76
C ASN A 11 -0.50 -8.00 -10.72
N GLU A 12 -1.07 -9.03 -10.10
CA GLU A 12 -2.51 -9.25 -10.06
C GLU A 12 -2.98 -9.15 -8.61
N PRO A 13 -3.38 -7.96 -8.13
CA PRO A 13 -3.97 -7.81 -6.81
C PRO A 13 -5.44 -8.26 -6.79
N ASP A 14 -5.90 -8.63 -5.61
CA ASP A 14 -7.28 -9.02 -5.36
C ASP A 14 -8.19 -7.82 -5.14
N LEU A 15 -7.63 -6.77 -4.53
CA LEU A 15 -8.24 -5.46 -4.33
C LEU A 15 -7.23 -4.39 -4.75
N PHE A 16 -7.67 -3.44 -5.56
CA PHE A 16 -6.87 -2.29 -5.97
C PHE A 16 -7.61 -0.99 -5.66
N LEU A 17 -6.88 -0.02 -5.13
CA LEU A 17 -7.36 1.32 -4.79
C LEU A 17 -6.47 2.35 -5.48
N ASP A 18 -7.09 3.34 -6.11
CA ASP A 18 -6.46 4.53 -6.67
C ASP A 18 -7.18 5.76 -6.10
N SER A 19 -6.49 6.52 -5.26
CA SER A 19 -7.07 7.52 -4.38
C SER A 19 -6.36 8.86 -4.52
N ASP A 20 -7.11 9.96 -4.48
CA ASP A 20 -6.53 11.30 -4.27
C ASP A 20 -6.07 11.53 -2.82
N SER A 21 -6.67 10.82 -1.85
CA SER A 21 -6.36 10.96 -0.43
C SER A 21 -6.86 9.74 0.34
N LEU A 22 -5.90 8.96 0.89
CA LEU A 22 -6.20 7.84 1.76
C LEU A 22 -6.90 8.28 3.05
N SER A 23 -6.76 9.54 3.45
CA SER A 23 -7.44 10.07 4.63
C SER A 23 -8.97 10.13 4.47
N GLN A 24 -9.47 10.28 3.25
CA GLN A 24 -10.90 10.35 2.94
C GLN A 24 -11.52 8.98 2.66
N LEU A 25 -10.68 8.01 2.26
CA LEU A 25 -11.10 6.68 1.84
C LEU A 25 -12.03 5.96 2.84
N PRO A 26 -11.78 5.96 4.17
CA PRO A 26 -12.67 5.25 5.11
C PRO A 26 -14.10 5.80 5.11
N LYS A 27 -14.25 7.13 5.04
CA LYS A 27 -15.56 7.77 4.98
C LYS A 27 -16.29 7.43 3.68
N ASP A 28 -15.55 7.43 2.57
CA ASP A 28 -16.13 7.14 1.25
C ASP A 28 -16.53 5.66 1.12
N LEU A 29 -15.72 4.74 1.64
CA LEU A 29 -15.99 3.29 1.66
C LEU A 29 -17.28 2.92 2.40
N LEU A 30 -17.54 3.57 3.54
CA LEU A 30 -18.74 3.34 4.35
C LEU A 30 -20.05 3.66 3.62
N THR A 31 -19.99 4.35 2.49
CA THR A 31 -21.19 4.70 1.70
C THR A 31 -21.58 3.64 0.67
N ILE A 32 -20.75 2.61 0.43
CA ILE A 32 -21.09 1.49 -0.47
C ILE A 32 -21.35 0.23 0.37
N PRO A 33 -22.61 -0.23 0.51
CA PRO A 33 -22.95 -1.42 1.30
C PRO A 33 -22.21 -2.69 0.87
N PHE A 34 -22.09 -2.92 -0.45
CA PHE A 34 -21.37 -4.09 -0.97
C PHE A 34 -19.88 -4.07 -0.58
N LEU A 35 -19.21 -2.92 -0.71
CA LEU A 35 -17.80 -2.81 -0.29
C LEU A 35 -17.68 -2.91 1.22
N HIS A 36 -18.62 -2.35 1.97
CA HIS A 36 -18.68 -2.57 3.42
C HIS A 36 -18.70 -4.08 3.71
N ASP A 37 -19.56 -4.86 3.06
CA ASP A 37 -19.70 -6.29 3.35
C ASP A 37 -18.52 -7.13 2.84
N VAL A 38 -18.05 -6.90 1.60
CA VAL A 38 -16.90 -7.61 1.00
C VAL A 38 -15.57 -7.23 1.66
N LEU A 39 -15.47 -6.00 2.18
CA LEU A 39 -14.28 -5.51 2.86
C LEU A 39 -14.43 -5.58 4.40
N SER A 40 -15.50 -6.16 4.96
CA SER A 40 -15.75 -6.17 6.41
C SER A 40 -14.97 -7.24 7.19
N GLU A 41 -14.80 -6.90 8.47
CA GLU A 41 -13.94 -7.42 9.54
C GLU A 41 -12.42 -7.33 9.35
N ASP A 42 -11.83 -7.46 8.16
CA ASP A 42 -10.36 -7.35 8.01
C ASP A 42 -9.90 -6.03 7.40
N PHE A 43 -10.49 -5.57 6.31
CA PHE A 43 -10.07 -4.33 5.64
C PHE A 43 -10.66 -3.07 6.30
N VAL A 44 -11.91 -3.19 6.74
CA VAL A 44 -12.55 -2.18 7.56
C VAL A 44 -11.91 -2.12 8.96
N PHE A 45 -11.44 -3.22 9.56
CA PHE A 45 -10.67 -3.19 10.83
C PHE A 45 -9.25 -2.65 10.60
N TYR A 46 -8.61 -2.91 9.45
CA TYR A 46 -7.33 -2.29 9.07
C TYR A 46 -7.35 -0.75 9.12
N TYR A 47 -8.52 -0.13 8.93
CA TYR A 47 -8.70 1.33 8.97
C TYR A 47 -9.60 1.85 10.10
N GLN A 48 -10.60 1.10 10.56
CA GLN A 48 -11.53 1.46 11.65
C GLN A 48 -10.98 1.10 13.01
N ASN A 49 -10.15 0.04 13.12
CA ASN A 49 -9.34 -0.13 14.30
C ASN A 49 -8.15 0.80 14.21
N HIS A 50 -8.40 1.99 14.73
CA HIS A 50 -7.42 2.98 15.09
C HIS A 50 -6.17 2.39 15.77
N ALA A 51 -6.18 1.15 16.29
CA ALA A 51 -5.03 0.49 16.87
C ALA A 51 -3.77 0.52 15.98
N ASP A 52 -3.83 0.17 14.69
CA ASP A 52 -2.63 0.15 13.84
C ASP A 52 -2.18 1.55 13.45
N ARG A 53 -3.13 2.42 13.09
CA ARG A 53 -2.85 3.84 12.86
C ARG A 53 -2.26 4.52 14.09
N LEU A 54 -2.87 4.37 15.25
CA LEU A 54 -2.40 4.91 16.54
C LEU A 54 -1.08 4.25 16.95
N GLY A 55 -0.89 2.98 16.63
CA GLY A 55 0.35 2.25 16.86
C GLY A 55 1.49 2.85 16.05
N ILE A 56 1.30 3.03 14.74
CA ILE A 56 2.27 3.67 13.85
C ILE A 56 2.52 5.12 14.27
N GLU A 57 1.46 5.89 14.51
CA GLU A 57 1.56 7.29 14.94
C GLU A 57 2.26 7.41 16.30
N GLY A 58 1.96 6.50 17.23
CA GLY A 58 2.59 6.40 18.54
C GLY A 58 4.07 6.03 18.46
N SER A 59 4.43 5.03 17.65
CA SER A 59 5.83 4.67 17.38
C SER A 59 6.59 5.84 16.76
N ILE A 60 6.02 6.52 15.76
CA ILE A 60 6.67 7.70 15.14
C ILE A 60 6.83 8.81 16.17
N ARG A 61 5.81 9.13 16.97
CA ARG A 61 5.92 10.14 18.04
C ARG A 61 6.99 9.78 19.06
N ARG A 62 7.10 8.51 19.45
CA ARG A 62 8.16 8.02 20.35
C ARG A 62 9.54 8.27 19.73
N ILE A 63 9.75 7.87 18.49
CA ILE A 63 11.02 8.06 17.78
C ILE A 63 11.36 9.55 17.68
N VAL A 64 10.39 10.39 17.32
CA VAL A 64 10.57 11.85 17.23
C VAL A 64 11.02 12.44 18.56
N TYR A 65 10.42 11.99 19.66
CA TYR A 65 10.77 12.43 21.00
C TYR A 65 12.14 11.92 21.45
N GLU A 66 12.43 10.62 21.28
CA GLU A 66 13.67 9.99 21.74
C GLU A 66 14.92 10.44 20.99
N HIS A 67 14.76 10.85 19.73
CA HIS A 67 15.85 11.31 18.86
C HIS A 67 15.85 12.83 18.66
N ASP A 68 15.10 13.59 19.46
CA ASP A 68 14.99 15.06 19.40
C ASP A 68 14.73 15.59 17.97
N LEU A 69 13.89 14.90 17.20
CA LEU A 69 13.66 15.22 15.79
C LEU A 69 12.74 16.43 15.65
N THR A 70 13.12 17.39 14.81
CA THR A 70 12.23 18.46 14.37
C THR A 70 11.32 17.97 13.24
N LEU A 71 10.32 17.18 13.60
CA LEU A 71 9.33 16.66 12.66
C LEU A 71 8.06 17.54 12.69
N LYS A 72 7.39 17.71 11.55
CA LYS A 72 6.09 18.40 11.55
C LYS A 72 5.08 17.57 12.34
N ASP A 73 4.34 18.20 13.24
CA ASP A 73 3.27 17.59 14.08
C ASP A 73 2.21 16.79 13.30
N LYS A 74 2.16 17.00 11.98
CA LYS A 74 1.20 16.41 11.05
C LYS A 74 1.84 15.51 10.00
N LEU A 75 3.06 14.98 10.22
CA LEU A 75 3.74 14.11 9.24
C LEU A 75 2.81 13.01 8.75
N PHE A 76 2.31 12.19 9.68
CA PHE A 76 1.53 11.00 9.35
C PHE A 76 0.22 11.37 8.63
N SER A 77 -0.52 12.35 9.13
CA SER A 77 -1.71 12.87 8.44
C SER A 77 -1.39 13.45 7.06
N SER A 78 -0.25 14.13 6.92
CA SER A 78 0.17 14.71 5.64
C SER A 78 0.57 13.64 4.63
N LEU A 79 1.02 12.45 5.06
CA LEU A 79 1.31 11.33 4.18
C LEU A 79 0.02 10.65 3.68
N LEU A 80 -0.97 10.50 4.57
CA LEU A 80 -2.26 9.91 4.22
C LEU A 80 -3.12 10.83 3.35
N ASP A 81 -2.90 12.14 3.42
CA ASP A 81 -3.63 13.12 2.60
C ASP A 81 -3.02 13.33 1.21
N GLN A 82 -2.31 12.33 0.69
CA GLN A 82 -1.67 12.38 -0.62
C GLN A 82 -2.33 11.42 -1.59
N PRO A 83 -2.16 11.66 -2.91
CA PRO A 83 -2.48 10.67 -3.90
C PRO A 83 -1.72 9.38 -3.64
N ALA A 84 -2.45 8.28 -3.63
CA ALA A 84 -1.88 6.98 -3.33
C ALA A 84 -2.59 5.87 -4.11
N GLN A 85 -1.85 4.81 -4.32
CA GLN A 85 -2.35 3.56 -4.86
C GLN A 85 -2.13 2.48 -3.83
N ALA A 86 -3.12 1.63 -3.59
CA ALA A 86 -2.97 0.47 -2.74
C ALA A 86 -3.41 -0.79 -3.47
N ALA A 87 -2.66 -1.85 -3.29
CA ALA A 87 -2.94 -3.18 -3.82
C ALA A 87 -2.90 -4.17 -2.68
N LEU A 88 -3.89 -5.06 -2.63
CA LEU A 88 -4.01 -6.06 -1.58
C LEU A 88 -4.22 -7.43 -2.19
N TRP A 89 -3.69 -8.44 -1.49
CA TRP A 89 -3.79 -9.85 -1.85
C TRP A 89 -4.30 -10.64 -0.68
N HIS A 90 -5.09 -11.67 -0.96
CA HIS A 90 -5.51 -12.61 0.05
C HIS A 90 -4.38 -13.58 0.42
N ASP A 91 -4.39 -14.03 1.67
CA ASP A 91 -3.58 -15.15 2.14
C ASP A 91 -4.21 -16.50 1.78
N LYS A 92 -3.59 -17.60 2.22
CA LYS A 92 -4.07 -18.95 1.96
C LYS A 92 -5.45 -19.26 2.58
N GLN A 93 -5.88 -18.47 3.57
CA GLN A 93 -7.20 -18.57 4.19
C GLN A 93 -8.25 -17.70 3.49
N GLY A 94 -7.84 -16.80 2.59
CA GLY A 94 -8.72 -15.90 1.85
C GLY A 94 -8.83 -14.49 2.45
N HIS A 95 -8.11 -14.19 3.54
CA HIS A 95 -8.14 -12.86 4.17
C HIS A 95 -7.18 -11.91 3.46
N LEU A 96 -7.56 -10.64 3.28
CA LEU A 96 -6.72 -9.60 2.68
C LEU A 96 -5.58 -9.16 3.62
N SER A 97 -4.57 -10.02 3.78
CA SER A 97 -3.50 -9.88 4.77
C SER A 97 -2.20 -9.28 4.21
N HIS A 98 -2.06 -9.22 2.88
CA HIS A 98 -0.86 -8.74 2.22
C HIS A 98 -1.17 -7.48 1.43
N TYR A 99 -0.34 -6.45 1.55
CA TYR A 99 -0.61 -5.18 0.89
C TYR A 99 0.65 -4.44 0.48
N MET A 100 0.51 -3.61 -0.54
CA MET A 100 1.46 -2.58 -0.93
C MET A 100 0.73 -1.26 -1.12
N VAL A 101 1.31 -0.17 -0.62
CA VAL A 101 0.80 1.19 -0.78
C VAL A 101 1.89 2.07 -1.38
N LEU A 102 1.64 2.62 -2.56
CA LEU A 102 2.48 3.61 -3.21
C LEU A 102 1.92 5.00 -2.90
N ILE A 103 2.67 5.79 -2.14
CA ILE A 103 2.37 7.19 -1.85
C ILE A 103 3.27 8.05 -2.73
N GLN A 104 2.69 9.05 -3.41
CA GLN A 104 3.45 10.03 -4.19
C GLN A 104 3.24 11.43 -3.63
N ARG A 105 4.33 12.09 -3.25
CA ARG A 105 4.30 13.42 -2.64
C ARG A 105 5.57 14.19 -2.97
N SER A 106 5.41 15.43 -3.43
CA SER A 106 6.55 16.32 -3.62
C SER A 106 7.27 16.63 -2.31
N GLY A 107 8.60 16.51 -2.31
CA GLY A 107 9.43 16.76 -1.14
C GLY A 107 9.30 15.68 -0.07
N LEU A 108 8.96 14.46 -0.45
CA LEU A 108 8.85 13.32 0.46
C LEU A 108 10.20 12.90 1.06
N SER A 109 11.26 12.91 0.26
CA SER A 109 12.62 12.61 0.71
C SER A 109 13.05 13.52 1.86
N LYS A 110 12.96 14.84 1.68
CA LYS A 110 13.27 15.85 2.71
C LYS A 110 12.39 15.73 3.96
N LEU A 111 11.14 15.33 3.77
CA LEU A 111 10.18 15.16 4.85
C LEU A 111 10.54 13.95 5.75
N LEU A 112 11.07 12.88 5.15
CA LEU A 112 11.43 11.64 5.85
C LEU A 112 12.87 11.61 6.34
N GLU A 113 13.74 12.50 5.86
CA GLU A 113 15.17 12.55 6.22
C GLU A 113 15.45 12.46 7.74
N PRO A 114 14.76 13.22 8.63
CA PRO A 114 14.99 13.09 10.08
C PRO A 114 14.64 11.70 10.61
N LEU A 115 13.56 11.10 10.07
CA LEU A 115 13.11 9.78 10.46
C LEU A 115 14.12 8.70 9.99
N LEU A 116 14.65 8.84 8.77
CA LEU A 116 15.67 7.94 8.22
C LEU A 116 17.00 8.05 8.99
N PHE A 117 17.33 9.22 9.53
CA PHE A 117 18.50 9.39 10.40
C PHE A 117 18.32 8.61 11.72
N ALA A 118 17.16 8.71 12.37
CA ALA A 118 16.85 7.94 13.58
C ALA A 118 16.90 6.42 13.35
N ALA A 119 16.57 5.96 12.14
CA ALA A 119 16.62 4.55 11.76
C ALA A 119 18.00 3.88 11.90
N THR A 120 19.07 4.67 12.08
CA THR A 120 20.43 4.17 12.29
C THR A 120 20.68 3.64 13.70
N SER A 121 19.85 4.03 14.67
CA SER A 121 20.04 3.68 16.09
C SER A 121 18.76 3.34 16.84
N ASP A 122 17.59 3.58 16.24
CA ASP A 122 16.30 3.25 16.84
C ASP A 122 16.00 1.74 16.80
N SER A 123 15.29 1.26 17.82
CA SER A 123 14.92 -0.16 17.98
C SER A 123 13.61 -0.55 17.29
N GLN A 124 12.72 0.41 17.05
CA GLN A 124 11.45 0.22 16.37
C GLN A 124 11.55 0.58 14.89
N LEU A 125 12.39 1.54 14.54
CA LEU A 125 12.69 1.89 13.16
C LEU A 125 14.13 1.50 12.83
N SER A 126 14.30 0.57 11.90
CA SER A 126 15.64 0.13 11.51
C SER A 126 15.74 -0.12 10.02
N LYS A 127 16.94 0.07 9.47
CA LYS A 127 17.26 -0.49 8.15
C LYS A 127 17.27 -2.02 8.26
N THR A 128 16.73 -2.67 7.24
CA THR A 128 16.71 -4.13 7.18
C THR A 128 18.03 -4.67 6.58
N GLU A 129 18.57 -5.75 7.15
CA GLU A 129 19.88 -6.33 6.78
C GLU A 129 19.92 -6.92 5.36
N ILE A 130 18.77 -7.40 4.88
CA ILE A 130 18.65 -8.24 3.68
C ILE A 130 18.14 -7.43 2.47
N SER A 131 17.82 -6.16 2.69
CA SER A 131 16.61 -5.62 2.08
C SER A 131 16.91 -4.30 1.41
N SER A 132 17.27 -4.42 0.15
CA SER A 132 17.33 -3.28 -0.74
C SER A 132 16.59 -3.58 -2.03
N ILE A 133 16.18 -2.54 -2.73
CA ILE A 133 15.57 -2.61 -4.06
C ILE A 133 16.56 -1.95 -5.01
N LYS A 134 16.91 -2.64 -6.10
CA LYS A 134 17.76 -2.05 -7.14
C LYS A 134 16.90 -1.24 -8.10
N ILE A 135 17.24 0.04 -8.25
CA ILE A 135 16.62 0.94 -9.23
C ILE A 135 17.77 1.54 -10.06
N ASN A 136 17.84 1.17 -11.34
CA ASN A 136 18.98 1.51 -12.20
C ASN A 136 20.32 1.08 -11.56
N SER A 137 21.21 2.04 -11.25
CA SER A 137 22.48 1.81 -10.56
C SER A 137 22.42 2.12 -9.06
N GLU A 138 21.25 2.47 -8.53
CA GLU A 138 21.04 2.84 -7.14
C GLU A 138 20.47 1.68 -6.32
N THR A 139 20.98 1.53 -5.10
CA THR A 139 20.52 0.52 -4.13
C THR A 139 19.67 1.22 -3.08
N ILE A 140 18.36 1.07 -3.18
CA ILE A 140 17.40 1.72 -2.28
C ILE A 140 17.22 0.87 -1.03
N PRO A 141 17.53 1.37 0.17
CA PRO A 141 17.32 0.63 1.41
C PRO A 141 15.83 0.44 1.69
N VAL A 142 15.49 -0.71 2.25
CA VAL A 142 14.20 -0.96 2.87
C VAL A 142 14.36 -0.78 4.38
N TYR A 143 13.42 -0.05 4.96
CA TYR A 143 13.30 0.19 6.38
C TYR A 143 12.12 -0.58 6.94
N GLN A 144 12.24 -1.02 8.19
CA GLN A 144 11.18 -1.64 8.95
C GLN A 144 10.76 -0.70 10.08
N LEU A 145 9.46 -0.48 10.22
CA LEU A 145 8.86 0.18 11.38
C LEU A 145 8.03 -0.84 12.16
N ARG A 146 8.43 -1.10 13.41
CA ARG A 146 7.70 -1.91 14.38
C ARG A 146 6.73 -1.06 15.18
N TYR A 147 5.54 -1.56 15.38
CA TYR A 147 4.47 -0.91 16.14
C TYR A 147 3.62 -1.96 16.85
N ASN A 148 2.86 -1.54 17.86
CA ASN A 148 1.99 -2.44 18.64
C ASN A 148 2.68 -3.73 19.14
N GLY A 149 3.98 -3.66 19.46
CA GLY A 149 4.80 -4.77 19.95
C GLY A 149 5.23 -5.78 18.88
N ASN A 150 4.26 -6.39 18.20
CA ASN A 150 4.48 -7.51 17.26
C ASN A 150 4.23 -7.15 15.80
N ASN A 151 3.64 -6.00 15.51
CA ASN A 151 3.35 -5.60 14.14
C ASN A 151 4.57 -4.90 13.53
N ALA A 152 4.75 -5.07 12.23
CA ALA A 152 5.76 -4.38 11.46
C ALA A 152 5.19 -3.99 10.11
N LEU A 153 5.69 -2.89 9.56
CA LEU A 153 5.55 -2.54 8.16
C LEU A 153 6.92 -2.26 7.58
N MET A 154 7.04 -2.50 6.28
CA MET A 154 8.25 -2.18 5.52
C MET A 154 7.99 -0.96 4.66
N PHE A 155 9.03 -0.17 4.41
CA PHE A 155 8.94 0.88 3.42
C PHE A 155 10.27 1.17 2.73
N ALA A 156 10.20 1.62 1.49
CA ALA A 156 11.31 2.14 0.72
C ALA A 156 10.91 3.47 0.08
N THR A 157 11.87 4.39 -0.02
CA THR A 157 11.64 5.72 -0.58
C THR A 157 12.56 5.95 -1.76
N TYR A 158 12.01 6.42 -2.87
CA TYR A 158 12.78 6.83 -4.05
C TYR A 158 12.22 8.14 -4.59
N GLN A 159 13.05 9.19 -4.58
CA GLN A 159 12.65 10.55 -4.96
C GLN A 159 11.42 11.03 -4.15
N ASP A 160 10.31 11.29 -4.84
CA ASP A 160 9.04 11.77 -4.29
C ASP A 160 8.02 10.62 -4.08
N LYS A 161 8.47 9.37 -4.08
CA LYS A 161 7.62 8.18 -3.87
C LYS A 161 8.06 7.35 -2.66
N MET A 162 7.08 6.82 -1.95
CA MET A 162 7.26 5.87 -0.86
C MET A 162 6.40 4.65 -1.15
N LEU A 163 7.04 3.49 -1.18
CA LEU A 163 6.36 2.19 -1.25
C LEU A 163 6.35 1.60 0.14
N VAL A 164 5.16 1.39 0.70
CA VAL A 164 4.91 0.72 1.98
C VAL A 164 4.38 -0.68 1.70
N PHE A 165 4.80 -1.68 2.46
CA PHE A 165 4.35 -3.05 2.24
C PHE A 165 4.38 -3.89 3.52
N SER A 166 3.53 -4.93 3.57
CA SER A 166 3.19 -5.63 4.81
C SER A 166 4.34 -6.47 5.39
N SER A 167 5.22 -7.03 4.55
CA SER A 167 6.31 -7.89 5.01
C SER A 167 7.45 -8.00 3.99
N THR A 168 8.65 -8.35 4.46
CA THR A 168 9.78 -8.65 3.57
C THR A 168 9.48 -9.82 2.63
N ASP A 169 8.69 -10.80 3.06
CA ASP A 169 8.28 -11.94 2.23
C ASP A 169 7.51 -11.56 0.97
N MET A 170 7.04 -10.32 0.85
CA MET A 170 6.46 -9.82 -0.41
C MET A 170 7.51 -9.64 -1.50
N LEU A 171 8.73 -9.20 -1.15
CA LEU A 171 9.79 -8.82 -2.10
C LEU A 171 11.00 -9.74 -2.05
N PHE A 172 11.17 -10.48 -0.97
CA PHE A 172 12.36 -11.25 -0.69
C PHE A 172 11.97 -12.72 -0.46
N LYS A 173 12.89 -13.59 -0.83
CA LYS A 173 12.86 -15.02 -0.56
C LYS A 173 14.05 -15.36 0.31
N ASP A 174 13.77 -15.65 1.57
CA ASP A 174 14.79 -15.80 2.61
C ASP A 174 15.69 -14.56 2.64
N ASP A 175 17.00 -14.75 2.52
CA ASP A 175 17.98 -13.67 2.50
C ASP A 175 18.26 -13.10 1.09
N GLN A 176 17.44 -13.43 0.08
CA GLN A 176 17.67 -13.04 -1.30
C GLN A 176 16.50 -12.24 -1.90
N GLN A 177 16.81 -11.35 -2.83
CA GLN A 177 15.80 -10.65 -3.64
C GLN A 177 15.03 -11.67 -4.49
N ASP A 178 13.70 -11.62 -4.45
CA ASP A 178 12.90 -12.22 -5.52
C ASP A 178 12.97 -11.27 -6.72
N THR A 179 13.56 -11.74 -7.82
CA THR A 179 13.83 -10.92 -9.01
C THR A 179 12.56 -10.31 -9.60
N GLU A 180 11.45 -11.04 -9.63
CA GLU A 180 10.20 -10.51 -10.20
C GLU A 180 9.53 -9.55 -9.24
N ALA A 181 9.42 -9.91 -7.96
CA ALA A 181 8.80 -9.06 -6.96
C ALA A 181 9.55 -7.73 -6.77
N THR A 182 10.89 -7.78 -6.70
CA THR A 182 11.71 -6.55 -6.60
C THR A 182 11.69 -5.72 -7.88
N ALA A 183 11.52 -6.33 -9.06
CA ALA A 183 11.31 -5.59 -10.30
C ALA A 183 9.98 -4.84 -10.31
N ILE A 184 8.91 -5.41 -9.73
CA ILE A 184 7.62 -4.73 -9.56
C ILE A 184 7.76 -3.54 -8.61
N ALA A 185 8.43 -3.71 -7.47
CA ALA A 185 8.70 -2.61 -6.54
C ALA A 185 9.54 -1.49 -7.20
N SER A 186 10.58 -1.86 -7.94
CA SER A 186 11.44 -0.93 -8.70
C SER A 186 10.64 -0.15 -9.73
N ASP A 187 9.75 -0.82 -10.46
CA ASP A 187 8.87 -0.23 -11.45
C ASP A 187 7.88 0.76 -10.83
N LEU A 188 7.24 0.39 -9.71
CA LEU A 188 6.31 1.25 -8.96
C LEU A 188 7.02 2.52 -8.44
N LEU A 189 8.18 2.37 -7.81
CA LEU A 189 8.99 3.49 -7.33
C LEU A 189 9.49 4.38 -8.48
N SER A 190 9.76 3.79 -9.64
CA SER A 190 10.09 4.53 -10.87
C SER A 190 8.88 5.20 -11.53
N GLY A 191 7.66 4.92 -11.08
CA GLY A 191 6.42 5.53 -11.57
C GLY A 191 5.73 4.77 -12.72
N LYS A 192 6.12 3.53 -12.98
CA LYS A 192 5.37 2.66 -13.91
C LYS A 192 4.07 2.21 -13.26
N LYS A 193 3.00 2.22 -14.06
CA LYS A 193 1.64 1.84 -13.64
C LYS A 193 1.46 0.33 -13.81
N ARG A 194 1.70 -0.44 -12.75
CA ARG A 194 1.59 -1.92 -12.78
C ARG A 194 0.15 -2.39 -12.54
N TRP A 195 -0.45 -2.00 -11.42
CA TRP A 195 -1.76 -2.50 -11.01
C TRP A 195 -2.93 -1.96 -11.84
N GLN A 196 -2.84 -0.75 -12.40
CA GLN A 196 -3.88 -0.29 -13.33
C GLN A 196 -3.92 -1.14 -14.59
N ALA A 197 -2.73 -1.50 -15.09
CA ALA A 197 -2.60 -2.28 -16.32
C ALA A 197 -3.17 -3.70 -16.17
N SER A 198 -3.08 -4.31 -14.98
CA SER A 198 -3.64 -5.65 -14.73
C SER A 198 -5.16 -5.69 -14.82
N PHE A 199 -5.84 -4.57 -14.57
CA PHE A 199 -7.29 -4.44 -14.70
C PHE A 199 -7.73 -3.74 -16.00
N GLY A 200 -6.80 -3.44 -16.91
CA GLY A 200 -7.11 -2.71 -18.14
C GLY A 200 -7.66 -1.30 -17.90
N LEU A 201 -7.26 -0.67 -16.79
CA LEU A 201 -7.78 0.65 -16.41
C LEU A 201 -7.03 1.76 -17.13
N GLU A 202 -7.79 2.70 -17.67
CA GLU A 202 -7.25 3.98 -18.11
C GLU A 202 -6.83 4.85 -16.91
N GLU A 203 -5.97 5.82 -17.18
CA GLU A 203 -5.60 6.82 -16.19
C GLU A 203 -6.83 7.57 -15.68
N ARG A 204 -6.81 7.86 -14.39
CA ARG A 204 -7.86 8.64 -13.73
C ARG A 204 -7.77 10.08 -14.27
N ALA A 205 -8.52 10.37 -15.33
CA ALA A 205 -8.43 11.63 -16.04
C ALA A 205 -8.96 12.79 -15.17
N ALA A 206 -8.12 13.78 -14.90
CA ALA A 206 -8.49 14.95 -14.11
C ALA A 206 -9.51 15.87 -14.81
N GLU A 207 -9.67 15.77 -16.14
CA GLU A 207 -10.24 16.86 -16.94
C GLU A 207 -11.69 16.67 -17.42
N LYS A 208 -12.21 15.44 -17.54
CA LYS A 208 -13.58 15.22 -18.07
C LYS A 208 -14.60 14.79 -17.02
N THR A 209 -14.18 14.01 -16.03
CA THR A 209 -14.98 13.62 -14.87
C THR A 209 -13.99 13.25 -13.75
N PRO A 210 -13.75 14.14 -12.78
CA PRO A 210 -12.77 13.86 -11.74
C PRO A 210 -13.27 12.70 -10.87
N VAL A 211 -12.67 11.53 -11.06
CA VAL A 211 -12.87 10.37 -10.19
C VAL A 211 -11.92 10.56 -9.01
N ARG A 212 -12.42 10.76 -7.80
CA ARG A 212 -11.62 11.00 -6.58
C ARG A 212 -11.08 9.71 -5.96
N GLN A 213 -11.86 8.65 -6.08
CA GLN A 213 -11.56 7.32 -5.57
C GLN A 213 -11.93 6.29 -6.63
N ARG A 214 -11.07 5.34 -6.90
CA ARG A 214 -11.37 4.14 -7.68
C ARG A 214 -11.01 2.92 -6.87
N ILE A 215 -11.93 1.97 -6.81
CA ILE A 215 -11.77 0.70 -6.09
C ILE A 215 -12.10 -0.41 -7.06
N VAL A 216 -11.21 -1.39 -7.21
CA VAL A 216 -11.44 -2.56 -8.05
C VAL A 216 -11.32 -3.80 -7.20
N VAL A 217 -12.38 -4.60 -7.18
CA VAL A 217 -12.43 -5.89 -6.50
C VAL A 217 -12.41 -6.99 -7.54
N SER A 218 -11.36 -7.81 -7.53
CA SER A 218 -11.19 -8.86 -8.53
C SER A 218 -12.22 -9.99 -8.37
N ALA A 219 -12.52 -10.67 -9.46
CA ALA A 219 -13.30 -11.91 -9.43
C ALA A 219 -12.63 -13.03 -8.62
N ARG A 220 -11.32 -12.97 -8.38
CA ARG A 220 -10.62 -13.94 -7.53
C ARG A 220 -11.02 -13.80 -6.07
N LEU A 221 -11.21 -12.57 -5.59
CA LEU A 221 -11.74 -12.31 -4.26
C LEU A 221 -13.23 -12.64 -4.17
N LEU A 222 -14.03 -12.16 -5.12
CA LEU A 222 -15.48 -12.32 -5.11
C LEU A 222 -15.95 -13.75 -5.42
N GLY A 223 -15.17 -14.49 -6.19
CA GLY A 223 -15.55 -15.79 -6.71
C GLY A 223 -15.39 -16.92 -5.71
N PHE A 224 -14.68 -16.73 -4.59
CA PHE A 224 -14.41 -17.76 -3.58
C PHE A 224 -13.95 -19.11 -4.17
N GLY A 225 -13.14 -19.08 -5.24
CA GLY A 225 -12.66 -20.27 -5.95
C GLY A 225 -13.47 -20.68 -7.19
N TYR A 226 -14.66 -20.09 -7.42
CA TYR A 226 -15.53 -20.37 -8.56
C TYR A 226 -15.29 -19.46 -9.78
N GLN A 227 -14.31 -18.56 -9.74
CA GLN A 227 -14.00 -17.63 -10.84
C GLN A 227 -13.71 -18.34 -12.17
N ARG A 228 -13.25 -19.60 -12.13
CA ARG A 228 -13.02 -20.43 -13.32
C ARG A 228 -14.30 -20.70 -14.12
N LEU A 229 -15.47 -20.59 -13.49
CA LEU A 229 -16.77 -20.77 -14.12
C LEU A 229 -17.28 -19.50 -14.82
N MET A 230 -16.65 -18.34 -14.56
CA MET A 230 -17.00 -17.05 -15.13
C MET A 230 -15.77 -16.37 -15.75
N PRO A 231 -15.13 -16.97 -16.77
CA PRO A 231 -13.85 -16.47 -17.29
C PRO A 231 -13.92 -15.08 -17.92
N SER A 232 -15.12 -14.62 -18.29
CA SER A 232 -15.35 -13.27 -18.83
C SER A 232 -15.54 -12.20 -17.74
N PHE A 233 -15.63 -12.59 -16.47
CA PHE A 233 -15.82 -11.67 -15.35
C PHE A 233 -14.48 -11.43 -14.65
N ALA A 234 -13.94 -10.21 -14.80
CA ALA A 234 -12.66 -9.84 -14.19
C ALA A 234 -12.80 -9.31 -12.75
N GLY A 235 -13.96 -8.73 -12.41
CA GLY A 235 -14.21 -8.10 -11.11
C GLY A 235 -15.25 -6.99 -11.20
N VAL A 236 -15.40 -6.24 -10.13
CA VAL A 236 -16.27 -5.05 -10.04
C VAL A 236 -15.41 -3.82 -9.78
N ARG A 237 -15.70 -2.72 -10.48
CA ARG A 237 -15.05 -1.43 -10.25
C ARG A 237 -16.04 -0.41 -9.69
N PHE A 238 -15.64 0.31 -8.67
CA PHE A 238 -16.35 1.46 -8.11
C PHE A 238 -15.54 2.73 -8.33
N GLU A 239 -16.19 3.80 -8.78
CA GLU A 239 -15.58 5.12 -8.98
C GLU A 239 -16.40 6.20 -8.29
N MET A 240 -15.76 7.01 -7.43
CA MET A 240 -16.37 8.16 -6.76
C MET A 240 -16.18 9.40 -7.63
N GLY A 241 -17.24 9.83 -8.30
CA GLY A 241 -17.29 11.09 -9.03
C GLY A 241 -17.74 12.27 -8.16
N ASN A 242 -18.21 13.32 -8.83
CA ASN A 242 -18.84 14.48 -8.20
C ASN A 242 -20.28 14.21 -7.76
N ASP A 243 -20.97 13.31 -8.47
CA ASP A 243 -22.36 12.94 -8.29
C ASP A 243 -22.56 11.70 -7.41
N GLY A 244 -21.47 11.06 -6.97
CA GLY A 244 -21.46 9.92 -6.07
C GLY A 244 -20.69 8.73 -6.64
N TRP A 245 -21.00 7.55 -6.12
CA TRP A 245 -20.38 6.30 -6.54
C TRP A 245 -21.08 5.70 -7.76
N HIS A 246 -20.26 5.26 -8.72
CA HIS A 246 -20.70 4.48 -9.88
C HIS A 246 -20.02 3.12 -9.88
N SER A 247 -20.76 2.06 -10.21
CA SER A 247 -20.24 0.70 -10.33
C SER A 247 -20.20 0.23 -11.80
N PHE A 248 -19.16 -0.50 -12.17
CA PHE A 248 -18.92 -1.04 -13.51
C PHE A 248 -18.52 -2.52 -13.45
#